data_AF-A0A957YZU2-F1
#
_entry.id   AF-A0A957YZU2-F1
#
_cell.length_a   1.000
_cell.length_b   1.000
_cell.length_c   1.000
_cell.angle_alpha   90.00
_cell.angle_beta   90.00
_cell.angle_gamma   90.00
#
_symmetry.space_group_name_H-M   'P 1'
#
loop_
_entity.id
_entity.type
_entity.pdbx_description
1 polymer ?
#
loop_
_entity_poly.entity_id
_entity_poly.type
_entity_poly.pdbx_seq_one_letter_code
_entity_poly.pdbx_strand_id
1 'polypeptide(L)'
;SWRLYTGEGTGGKYLWDIEDISDLTKLAAFWEKEREQMFTYLDSLPENALAEVVELSPTFRVPRWQIFLHLVNHSTHHRAELNQYLTQCGHPLSEEELNFIRFGVETGEK
;
A
#
# COMPACT_ATOMS: atom_id res chain seq x y z
N SER A 1 -7.74 1.80 -2.40
CA SER A 1 -6.79 0.88 -3.08
C SER A 1 -5.99 1.66 -4.10
N TRP A 2 -4.69 1.39 -4.25
CA TRP A 2 -3.83 2.01 -5.28
C TRP A 2 -4.42 1.83 -6.69
N ARG A 3 -5.20 0.76 -6.91
CA ARG A 3 -5.95 0.47 -8.14
C ARG A 3 -6.99 1.50 -8.51
N LEU A 4 -7.61 2.17 -7.51
CA LEU A 4 -8.54 3.27 -7.75
C LEU A 4 -7.88 4.42 -8.52
N TYR A 5 -6.56 4.49 -8.44
CA TYR A 5 -5.76 5.58 -8.97
C TYR A 5 -4.97 5.19 -10.23
N THR A 6 -5.02 3.92 -10.65
CA THR A 6 -4.40 3.43 -11.89
C THR A 6 -5.43 3.00 -12.95
N GLY A 7 -6.73 3.12 -12.64
CA GLY A 7 -7.84 2.83 -13.57
C GLY A 7 -8.48 1.44 -13.40
N GLU A 8 -7.99 0.61 -12.48
CA GLU A 8 -8.50 -0.75 -12.23
C GLU A 8 -9.39 -0.86 -10.98
N GLY A 9 -9.59 0.22 -10.23
CA GLY A 9 -10.25 0.17 -8.93
C GLY A 9 -11.77 0.24 -8.98
N THR A 10 -12.40 -0.51 -8.07
CA THR A 10 -13.83 -0.46 -7.77
C THR A 10 -14.16 0.77 -6.94
N GLY A 11 -14.39 1.91 -7.60
CA GLY A 11 -14.90 3.12 -6.93
C GLY A 11 -16.11 2.80 -6.05
N GLY A 12 -16.04 3.15 -4.76
CA GLY A 12 -17.18 3.07 -3.84
C GLY A 12 -17.39 1.75 -3.08
N LYS A 13 -16.46 0.79 -3.13
CA LYS A 13 -16.49 -0.42 -2.28
C LYS A 13 -15.28 -0.48 -1.36
N TYR A 14 -15.50 -0.86 -0.10
CA TYR A 14 -14.40 -1.18 0.80
C TYR A 14 -13.78 -2.52 0.45
N LEU A 15 -12.56 -2.78 0.92
CA LEU A 15 -11.85 -4.03 0.65
C LEU A 15 -12.66 -5.26 1.11
N TRP A 16 -13.23 -5.20 2.30
CA TRP A 16 -14.04 -6.28 2.86
C TRP A 16 -15.39 -6.48 2.15
N ASP A 17 -15.80 -5.56 1.26
CA ASP A 17 -16.98 -5.74 0.42
C ASP A 17 -16.69 -6.58 -0.84
N ILE A 18 -15.41 -6.81 -1.16
CA ILE A 18 -14.97 -7.44 -2.41
C ILE A 18 -14.02 -8.62 -2.20
N GLU A 19 -13.39 -8.74 -1.04
CA GLU A 19 -12.43 -9.80 -0.73
C GLU A 19 -12.76 -10.41 0.64
N ASP A 20 -12.69 -11.74 0.73
CA ASP A 20 -12.89 -12.47 1.98
C ASP A 20 -11.60 -12.39 2.82
N ILE A 21 -11.56 -11.44 3.75
CA ILE A 21 -10.45 -11.21 4.68
C ILE A 21 -10.86 -11.50 6.13
N SER A 22 -11.75 -12.48 6.33
CA SER A 22 -12.35 -12.78 7.63
C SER A 22 -11.38 -13.27 8.72
N ASP A 23 -10.18 -13.69 8.33
CA ASP A 23 -9.13 -14.19 9.23
C ASP A 23 -7.73 -13.81 8.75
N LEU A 24 -6.73 -14.02 9.61
CA LEU A 24 -5.35 -13.63 9.34
C LEU A 24 -4.71 -14.42 8.19
N THR A 25 -5.10 -15.67 7.97
CA THR A 25 -4.56 -16.48 6.86
C THR A 25 -5.05 -15.93 5.53
N LYS A 26 -6.34 -15.63 5.42
CA LYS A 26 -6.91 -15.02 4.21
C LYS A 26 -6.38 -13.61 3.97
N LEU A 27 -6.26 -12.81 5.03
CA LEU A 27 -5.67 -11.47 4.93
C LEU A 27 -4.22 -11.52 4.43
N ALA A 28 -3.41 -12.45 4.95
CA ALA A 28 -2.02 -12.62 4.52
C ALA A 28 -1.94 -13.05 3.04
N ALA A 29 -2.76 -14.01 2.62
CA ALA A 29 -2.81 -14.47 1.22
C ALA A 29 -3.24 -13.34 0.27
N PHE A 30 -4.24 -12.56 0.67
CA PHE A 30 -4.67 -11.38 -0.07
C PHE A 30 -3.53 -10.36 -0.18
N TRP A 31 -2.83 -10.06 0.92
CA TRP A 31 -1.73 -9.10 0.95
C TRP A 31 -0.59 -9.49 0.00
N GLU A 32 -0.18 -10.76 -0.03
CA GLU A 32 0.88 -11.19 -0.93
C GLU A 32 0.49 -11.06 -2.41
N LYS A 33 -0.76 -11.40 -2.75
CA LYS A 33 -1.29 -11.19 -4.10
C LYS A 33 -1.35 -9.70 -4.46
N GLU A 34 -1.80 -8.84 -3.54
CA GLU A 34 -1.84 -7.40 -3.75
C GLU A 34 -0.45 -6.80 -3.98
N ARG A 35 0.53 -7.26 -3.18
CA ARG A 35 1.93 -6.86 -3.28
C ARG A 35 2.46 -7.20 -4.67
N GLU A 36 2.35 -8.45 -5.09
CA GLU A 36 2.83 -8.92 -6.40
C GLU A 36 2.21 -8.10 -7.56
N GLN A 37 0.91 -7.82 -7.50
CA GLN A 37 0.21 -7.04 -8.52
C GLN A 37 0.69 -5.59 -8.56
N MET A 38 0.96 -4.97 -7.41
CA MET A 38 1.50 -3.61 -7.33
C MET A 38 2.92 -3.54 -7.89
N PHE A 39 3.79 -4.48 -7.53
CA PHE A 39 5.17 -4.50 -8.05
C PHE A 39 5.19 -4.76 -9.55
N THR A 40 4.40 -5.72 -10.05
CA THR A 40 4.24 -5.96 -11.50
C THR A 40 3.81 -4.70 -12.25
N TYR A 41 2.87 -3.94 -11.69
CA TYR A 41 2.45 -2.67 -12.26
C TYR A 41 3.60 -1.65 -12.27
N LEU A 42 4.30 -1.47 -11.14
CA LEU A 42 5.42 -0.52 -11.03
C LEU A 42 6.55 -0.86 -12.01
N ASP A 43 6.90 -2.13 -12.15
CA ASP A 43 7.94 -2.61 -13.07
C ASP A 43 7.57 -2.41 -14.54
N SER A 44 6.27 -2.36 -14.85
CA SER A 44 5.78 -2.09 -16.20
C SER A 44 5.84 -0.61 -16.60
N LEU A 45 6.01 0.31 -15.64
CA LEU A 45 5.98 1.74 -15.91
C LEU A 45 7.33 2.24 -16.40
N PRO A 46 7.38 2.99 -17.53
CA PRO A 46 8.58 3.74 -17.87
C PRO A 46 8.76 4.91 -16.88
N GLU A 47 10.00 5.32 -16.63
CA GLU A 47 10.33 6.37 -15.64
C GLU A 47 9.50 7.66 -15.83
N ASN A 48 9.31 8.10 -17.07
CA ASN A 48 8.54 9.30 -17.38
C ASN A 48 7.05 9.17 -17.02
N ALA A 49 6.51 7.94 -16.96
CA ALA A 49 5.14 7.72 -16.54
C ALA A 49 4.94 8.10 -15.07
N LEU A 50 5.95 8.04 -14.21
CA LEU A 50 5.79 8.46 -12.81
C LEU A 50 5.42 9.94 -12.67
N ALA A 51 5.83 10.78 -13.63
CA ALA A 51 5.51 12.21 -13.66
C ALA A 51 4.14 12.55 -14.28
N GLU A 52 3.47 11.57 -14.91
CA GLU A 52 2.15 11.81 -15.52
C GLU A 52 1.12 12.17 -14.46
N VAL A 53 0.27 13.16 -14.79
CA VAL A 53 -0.79 13.63 -13.91
C VAL A 53 -1.96 12.64 -13.97
N VAL A 54 -2.33 12.12 -12.81
CA VAL A 54 -3.53 11.31 -12.60
C VAL A 54 -4.63 12.20 -12.02
N GLU A 55 -5.81 12.14 -12.63
CA GLU A 55 -7.00 12.82 -12.15
C GLU A 55 -7.80 11.89 -11.25
N LEU A 56 -7.88 12.22 -9.96
CA LEU A 56 -8.58 11.43 -8.95
C LEU A 56 -10.00 11.95 -8.72
N SER A 57 -10.21 13.24 -8.95
CA SER A 57 -11.51 13.90 -8.99
C SER A 57 -11.39 15.18 -9.83
N PRO A 58 -12.52 15.83 -10.20
CA PRO A 58 -12.47 17.06 -10.99
C PRO A 58 -11.63 18.19 -10.36
N THR A 59 -11.40 18.15 -9.04
CA THR A 59 -10.62 19.16 -8.31
C THR A 59 -9.32 18.61 -7.73
N PHE A 60 -8.99 17.34 -7.96
CA PHE A 60 -7.82 16.71 -7.37
C PHE A 60 -7.02 15.93 -8.41
N ARG A 61 -5.87 16.50 -8.78
CA ARG A 61 -4.97 16.01 -9.82
C ARG A 61 -3.56 16.02 -9.26
N VAL A 62 -2.86 14.89 -9.35
CA VAL A 62 -1.52 14.73 -8.79
C VAL A 62 -0.66 13.89 -9.73
N PRO A 63 0.67 14.12 -9.80
CA PRO A 63 1.58 13.20 -10.47
C PRO A 63 1.48 11.78 -9.87
N ARG A 64 1.61 10.77 -10.73
CA ARG A 64 1.49 9.36 -10.34
C ARG A 64 2.41 8.98 -9.17
N TRP A 65 3.65 9.47 -9.16
CA TRP A 65 4.58 9.20 -8.06
C TRP A 65 4.07 9.68 -6.69
N GLN A 66 3.26 10.74 -6.64
CA GLN A 66 2.69 11.23 -5.37
C GLN A 66 1.67 10.27 -4.79
N ILE A 67 0.97 9.51 -5.63
CA ILE A 67 0.04 8.47 -5.18
C ILE A 67 0.81 7.34 -4.49
N PHE A 68 1.92 6.91 -5.08
CA PHE A 68 2.78 5.87 -4.48
C PHE A 68 3.47 6.35 -3.22
N LEU A 69 3.99 7.59 -3.20
CA LEU A 69 4.54 8.17 -1.98
C LEU A 69 3.49 8.24 -0.87
N HIS A 70 2.27 8.67 -1.20
CA HIS A 70 1.15 8.68 -0.25
C HIS A 70 0.86 7.27 0.28
N LEU A 71 0.85 6.24 -0.58
CA LEU A 71 0.62 4.86 -0.17
C LEU A 71 1.67 4.37 0.84
N VAL A 72 2.96 4.63 0.59
CA VAL A 72 4.03 4.25 1.51
C VAL A 72 3.88 5.00 2.84
N ASN A 73 3.69 6.32 2.79
CA ASN A 73 3.52 7.14 3.98
C ASN A 73 2.30 6.71 4.83
N HIS A 74 1.17 6.45 4.17
CA HIS A 74 -0.07 5.99 4.81
C HIS A 74 0.10 4.60 5.45
N SER A 75 0.86 3.71 4.80
CA SER A 75 1.19 2.39 5.36
C SER A 75 2.08 2.51 6.60
N THR A 76 3.05 3.43 6.60
CA THR A 76 3.88 3.71 7.78
C THR A 76 3.06 4.29 8.94
N HIS A 77 2.14 5.22 8.65
CA HIS A 77 1.22 5.76 9.66
C HIS A 77 0.44 4.63 10.36
N HIS A 78 -0.24 3.77 9.60
CA HIS A 78 -1.04 2.70 10.18
C HIS A 78 -0.21 1.61 10.86
N ARG A 79 1.01 1.33 10.40
CA ARG A 79 1.96 0.45 11.11
C ARG A 79 2.33 1.01 12.48
N ALA A 80 2.52 2.32 12.59
CA ALA A 80 2.80 2.97 13.88
C ALA A 80 1.58 2.87 14.83
N GLU A 81 0.37 3.10 14.33
CA GLU A 81 -0.87 2.90 15.12
C GLU A 81 -1.02 1.45 15.57
N LEU A 82 -0.80 0.48 14.69
CA LEU A 82 -0.84 -0.94 15.02
C LEU A 82 0.21 -1.29 16.09
N ASN A 83 1.42 -0.76 15.97
CA ASN A 83 2.46 -0.96 16.97
C ASN A 83 2.05 -0.42 18.34
N GLN A 84 1.35 0.72 18.41
CA GLN A 84 0.84 1.23 19.69
C GLN A 84 -0.11 0.23 20.36
N TYR A 85 -1.05 -0.35 19.60
CA TYR A 85 -1.97 -1.37 20.12
C TYR A 85 -1.23 -2.65 20.54
N LEU A 86 -0.34 -3.15 19.69
CA LEU A 86 0.44 -4.35 19.98
C LEU A 86 1.37 -4.16 21.19
N THR A 87 1.93 -2.97 21.36
CA THR A 87 2.70 -2.60 22.56
C THR A 87 1.84 -2.67 23.82
N GLN A 88 0.60 -2.19 23.78
CA GLN A 88 -0.34 -2.31 24.91
C GLN A 88 -0.67 -3.77 25.23
N CYS A 89 -0.62 -4.65 24.24
CA CYS A 89 -0.76 -6.10 24.41
C CYS A 89 0.54 -6.82 24.83
N GLY A 90 1.66 -6.11 24.99
CA GLY A 90 2.96 -6.70 25.36
C GLY A 90 3.74 -7.31 24.20
N HIS A 91 3.36 -7.01 22.95
CA HIS A 91 3.94 -7.57 21.72
C HIS A 91 4.33 -6.48 20.71
N PRO A 92 5.17 -5.49 21.06
CA PRO A 92 5.55 -4.43 20.13
C PRO A 92 6.16 -5.00 18.84
N LEU A 93 5.94 -4.31 17.72
CA LEU A 93 6.66 -4.56 16.47
C LEU A 93 8.15 -4.28 16.66
N SER A 94 8.97 -4.94 15.85
CA SER A 94 10.41 -4.67 15.80
C SER A 94 10.71 -3.27 15.23
N GLU A 95 11.91 -2.76 15.52
CA GLU A 95 12.35 -1.47 14.98
C GLU A 95 12.44 -1.50 13.45
N GLU A 96 12.87 -2.65 12.89
CA GLU A 96 12.87 -2.93 11.46
C GLU A 96 11.48 -2.77 10.83
N GLU A 97 10.46 -3.31 11.49
CA GLU A 97 9.07 -3.23 11.05
C GLU A 97 8.47 -1.83 11.16
N LEU A 98 9.16 -0.85 11.74
CA LEU A 98 8.75 0.55 11.79
C LEU A 98 9.62 1.48 10.95
N ASN A 99 10.82 1.03 10.59
CA ASN A 99 11.79 1.84 9.88
C ASN A 99 11.38 2.04 8.41
N PHE A 100 11.01 3.28 8.05
CA PHE A 100 10.62 3.66 6.68
C PHE A 100 11.72 3.39 5.64
N ILE A 101 13.00 3.63 6.00
CA ILE A 101 14.14 3.49 5.09
C ILE A 101 14.45 2.00 4.86
N ARG A 102 14.31 1.17 5.89
CA ARG A 102 14.69 -0.25 5.84
C ARG A 102 13.55 -1.16 5.35
N PHE A 103 12.29 -0.80 5.64
CA PHE A 103 11.13 -1.59 5.22
C PHE A 103 11.04 -1.79 3.70
N GLY A 104 11.42 -0.79 2.90
CA GLY A 104 11.42 -0.91 1.44
C GLY A 104 12.57 -1.75 0.87
N VAL A 105 13.68 -1.89 1.60
CA VAL A 105 14.91 -2.54 1.12
C VAL A 105 14.90 -4.05 1.36
N GLU A 106 14.24 -4.53 2.42
CA GLU A 106 14.18 -5.96 2.73
C GLU A 106 12.98 -6.69 2.08
N THR A 107 11.94 -5.97 1.63
CA THR A 107 10.82 -6.55 0.87
C THR A 107 10.99 -6.50 -0.64
N GLY A 108 12.07 -5.86 -1.13
CA GLY A 108 12.51 -5.96 -2.52
C GLY A 108 13.68 -6.94 -2.59
N GLU A 109 13.39 -8.24 -2.69
CA GLU A 109 14.43 -9.20 -3.06
C GLU A 109 14.97 -8.84 -4.45
N LYS A 110 16.28 -8.57 -4.47
CA LYS A 110 17.23 -8.37 -5.58
C LYS A 110 16.75 -8.59 -7.01
#